data_AF-A0A4W6ESB9-F1
#
_entry.id   AF-A0A4W6ESB9-F1
#
_cell.length_a   1.000
_cell.length_b   1.000
_cell.length_c   1.000
_cell.angle_alpha   90.00
_cell.angle_beta   90.00
_cell.angle_gamma   90.00
#
_symmetry.space_group_name_H-M   'P 1'
#
loop_
_entity.id
_entity.type
_entity.pdbx_description
1 polymer ?
#
loop_
_entity_poly.entity_id
_entity_poly.type
_entity_poly.pdbx_seq_one_letter_code
_entity_poly.pdbx_strand_id
1 'polypeptide(L)'
;ICSQLQDGLLKVTTELQTVSAWRTYYQYHSDYVCAEGKLKEAEKQEEKQKQSAAKKLERLIEKRQSKVQEIHLKCSKARNDYLINLSAANASMNKYYLQDLSTLIDCADVGYHLSLGRVMDAYLSRRWRAQNNLSTGLQQLQGAVSGLDQRQDRDTLLQDHYNAFSMPPRFSYQPHDGDQVGLCGCLVSAECEMRCELETRFKQIQTRLKAVTEDTEESSLLEIIGDDDLEPNSGSSSSQDGSTENLTVKPSVARRRANLQEIENLYFTVSLPKISMVLMKCSWWICRFGFWFGCESHGDDKKYGESW
;
A
#
# COMPACT_ATOMS: atom_id res chain seq x y z
N ILE A 1 43.94 10.34 11.72
CA ILE A 1 43.56 10.12 13.14
C ILE A 1 43.94 8.71 13.60
N CYS A 2 43.43 7.63 12.98
CA CYS A 2 43.82 6.26 13.36
C CYS A 2 45.34 6.04 13.35
N SER A 3 46.02 6.42 12.25
CA SER A 3 47.49 6.33 12.18
C SER A 3 48.20 7.15 13.24
N GLN A 4 47.72 8.37 13.54
CA GLN A 4 48.32 9.21 14.59
C GLN A 4 48.17 8.60 15.99
N LEU A 5 47.03 7.98 16.29
CA LEU A 5 46.83 7.27 17.57
C LEU A 5 47.71 6.03 17.67
N GLN A 6 47.83 5.27 16.58
CA GLN A 6 48.73 4.11 16.50
C GLN A 6 50.20 4.52 16.62
N ASP A 7 50.63 5.57 15.94
CA ASP A 7 51.99 6.12 16.02
C ASP A 7 52.29 6.62 17.44
N GLY A 8 51.34 7.30 18.07
CA GLY A 8 51.45 7.73 19.46
C GLY A 8 51.59 6.57 20.44
N LEU A 9 50.78 5.51 20.28
CA LEU A 9 50.86 4.32 21.11
C LEU A 9 52.18 3.57 20.90
N LEU A 10 52.62 3.44 19.65
CA LEU A 10 53.91 2.85 19.31
C LEU A 10 55.05 3.65 19.94
N LYS A 11 54.99 4.98 19.89
CA LYS A 11 55.99 5.85 20.53
C LYS A 11 56.07 5.62 22.03
N VAL A 12 54.95 5.59 22.75
CA VAL A 12 54.95 5.36 24.21
C VAL A 12 55.46 3.95 24.56
N THR A 13 55.09 2.94 23.77
CA THR A 13 55.53 1.55 24.00
C THR A 13 57.02 1.38 23.68
N THR A 14 57.49 1.99 22.60
CA THR A 14 58.91 2.00 22.25
C THR A 14 59.71 2.82 23.24
N GLU A 15 59.22 3.94 23.76
CA GLU A 15 59.87 4.66 24.85
C GLU A 15 60.04 3.76 26.10
N LEU A 16 59.03 2.97 26.48
CA LEU A 16 59.20 2.01 27.58
C LEU A 16 60.23 0.90 27.26
N GLN A 17 60.22 0.35 26.05
CA GLN A 17 61.04 -0.81 25.66
C GLN A 17 62.47 -0.46 25.22
N THR A 18 62.66 0.73 24.64
CA THR A 18 63.90 1.17 24.02
C THR A 18 64.52 2.39 24.70
N VAL A 19 63.73 3.26 25.36
CA VAL A 19 64.28 4.42 26.09
C VAL A 19 64.75 3.99 27.47
N SER A 20 65.89 4.60 27.83
CA SER A 20 66.72 4.41 29.02
C SER A 20 66.07 3.91 30.31
N ALA A 21 64.80 4.18 30.64
CA ALA A 21 64.25 3.91 31.96
C ALA A 21 64.40 2.45 32.44
N TRP A 22 63.95 1.45 31.65
CA TRP A 22 64.16 0.04 31.98
C TRP A 22 65.66 -0.32 31.98
N ARG A 23 66.42 0.12 30.96
CA ARG A 23 67.81 -0.33 30.77
C ARG A 23 68.72 0.25 31.85
N THR A 24 68.53 1.52 32.15
CA THR A 24 69.20 2.30 33.20
C THR A 24 68.84 1.78 34.58
N TYR A 25 67.56 1.44 34.84
CA TYR A 25 67.19 0.78 36.10
C TYR A 25 67.93 -0.55 36.27
N TYR A 26 67.89 -1.44 35.27
CA TYR A 26 68.56 -2.74 35.35
C TYR A 26 70.07 -2.60 35.53
N GLN A 27 70.70 -1.63 34.84
CA GLN A 27 72.12 -1.35 35.00
C GLN A 27 72.45 -0.87 36.42
N TYR A 28 71.74 0.13 36.94
CA TYR A 28 71.99 0.63 38.30
C TYR A 28 71.64 -0.39 39.39
N HIS A 29 70.68 -1.28 39.13
CA HIS A 29 70.39 -2.38 40.03
C HIS A 29 71.54 -3.39 40.07
N SER A 30 72.10 -3.75 38.91
CA SER A 30 73.31 -4.58 38.83
C SER A 30 74.50 -3.95 39.57
N ASP A 31 74.73 -2.64 39.36
CA ASP A 31 75.79 -1.89 40.03
C ASP A 31 75.58 -1.85 41.55
N TYR A 32 74.33 -1.69 42.00
CA TYR A 32 73.95 -1.73 43.41
C TYR A 32 74.25 -3.09 44.03
N VAL A 33 73.81 -4.19 43.41
CA VAL A 33 74.06 -5.56 43.89
C VAL A 33 75.57 -5.84 43.96
N CYS A 34 76.35 -5.39 42.96
CA CYS A 34 77.80 -5.51 42.96
C CYS A 34 78.45 -4.74 44.12
N ALA A 35 78.01 -3.50 44.37
CA ALA A 35 78.53 -2.67 45.46
C ALA A 35 78.15 -3.23 46.83
N GLU A 36 76.92 -3.72 47.00
CA GLU A 36 76.44 -4.37 48.22
C GLU A 36 77.24 -5.66 48.52
N GLY A 37 77.51 -6.47 47.49
CA GLY A 37 78.36 -7.66 47.63
C GLY A 37 79.78 -7.33 48.07
N LYS A 38 80.38 -6.25 47.52
CA LYS A 38 81.70 -5.77 47.94
C LYS A 38 81.69 -5.24 49.38
N LEU A 39 80.61 -4.60 49.83
CA LEU A 39 80.49 -4.14 51.23
C LEU A 39 80.44 -5.34 52.18
N LYS A 40 79.55 -6.32 51.92
CA LYS A 40 79.42 -7.54 52.74
C LYS A 40 80.72 -8.32 52.87
N GLU A 41 81.50 -8.41 51.80
CA GLU A 41 82.81 -9.07 51.85
C GLU A 41 83.84 -8.29 52.69
N ALA A 42 83.77 -6.95 52.71
CA ALA A 42 84.63 -6.14 53.59
C ALA A 42 84.23 -6.29 55.07
N GLU A 43 82.93 -6.29 55.37
CA GLU A 43 82.40 -6.51 56.73
C GLU A 43 82.80 -7.90 57.26
N LYS A 44 82.74 -8.94 56.43
CA LYS A 44 83.18 -10.29 56.80
C LYS A 44 84.68 -10.41 57.07
N GLN A 45 85.50 -9.55 56.46
CA GLN A 45 86.94 -9.50 56.72
C GLN A 45 87.26 -8.78 58.04
N GLU A 46 86.36 -7.92 58.53
CA GLU A 46 86.49 -7.21 59.81
C GLU A 46 86.43 -8.16 60.99
N GLU A 47 85.49 -9.11 60.96
CA GLU A 47 85.34 -10.17 61.98
C GLU A 47 86.60 -11.04 62.15
N LYS A 48 87.52 -11.03 61.18
CA LYS A 48 88.71 -11.90 61.16
C LYS A 48 90.04 -11.18 61.47
N GLN A 49 90.10 -9.86 61.62
CA GLN A 49 91.36 -9.10 61.75
C GLN A 49 91.74 -8.66 63.19
N LYS A 50 93.05 -8.64 63.50
CA LYS A 50 93.64 -8.18 64.78
C LYS A 50 93.74 -6.63 64.87
N GLN A 51 93.74 -6.12 66.10
CA GLN A 51 93.56 -4.70 66.51
C GLN A 51 94.33 -3.61 65.72
N SER A 52 95.51 -3.87 65.15
CA SER A 52 96.29 -2.84 64.41
C SER A 52 95.84 -2.64 62.96
N ALA A 53 95.21 -3.63 62.34
CA ALA A 53 94.63 -3.54 60.98
C ALA A 53 93.16 -3.08 60.98
N ALA A 54 92.47 -3.23 62.12
CA ALA A 54 91.05 -2.93 62.30
C ALA A 54 90.68 -1.48 61.91
N LYS A 55 91.44 -0.47 62.37
CA LYS A 55 91.17 0.95 62.03
C LYS A 55 91.23 1.27 60.53
N LYS A 56 92.05 0.55 59.76
CA LYS A 56 92.17 0.77 58.31
C LYS A 56 91.02 0.11 57.55
N LEU A 57 90.55 -1.03 58.06
CA LEU A 57 89.41 -1.76 57.52
C LEU A 57 88.08 -1.06 57.83
N GLU A 58 87.93 -0.51 59.04
CA GLU A 58 86.78 0.32 59.45
C GLU A 58 86.56 1.50 58.49
N ARG A 59 87.61 2.28 58.18
CA ARG A 59 87.56 3.36 57.18
C ARG A 59 87.22 2.87 55.76
N LEU A 60 87.63 1.65 55.40
CA LEU A 60 87.32 1.07 54.10
C LEU A 60 85.83 0.67 54.02
N ILE A 61 85.30 0.11 55.10
CA ILE A 61 83.88 -0.25 55.23
C ILE A 61 83.03 1.01 55.17
N GLU A 62 83.35 2.05 55.94
CA GLU A 62 82.63 3.33 55.93
C GLU A 62 82.60 3.97 54.53
N LYS A 63 83.74 3.92 53.80
CA LYS A 63 83.82 4.39 52.41
C LYS A 63 82.97 3.54 51.46
N ARG A 64 82.95 2.21 51.62
CA ARG A 64 82.11 1.31 50.81
C ARG A 64 80.63 1.50 51.14
N GLN A 65 80.28 1.74 52.40
CA GLN A 65 78.92 1.98 52.88
C GLN A 65 78.38 3.29 52.29
N SER A 66 79.17 4.36 52.33
CA SER A 66 78.84 5.63 51.65
C SER A 66 78.62 5.43 50.14
N LYS A 67 79.45 4.59 49.50
CA LYS A 67 79.31 4.30 48.07
C LYS A 67 78.06 3.48 47.74
N VAL A 68 77.73 2.49 48.57
CA VAL A 68 76.48 1.71 48.44
C VAL A 68 75.27 2.62 48.59
N GLN A 69 75.26 3.54 49.56
CA GLN A 69 74.18 4.51 49.73
C GLN A 69 73.99 5.40 48.48
N GLU A 70 75.08 5.91 47.90
CA GLU A 70 75.03 6.71 46.67
C GLU A 70 74.45 5.92 45.49
N ILE A 71 74.89 4.67 45.29
CA ILE A 71 74.42 3.80 44.20
C ILE A 71 72.97 3.37 44.44
N HIS A 72 72.59 3.07 45.68
CA HIS A 72 71.21 2.76 46.07
C HIS A 72 70.25 3.90 45.71
N LEU A 73 70.65 5.15 45.96
CA LEU A 73 69.84 6.31 45.61
C LEU A 73 69.64 6.42 44.09
N LYS A 74 70.71 6.22 43.30
CA LYS A 74 70.62 6.22 41.82
C LYS A 74 69.73 5.10 41.30
N CYS A 75 69.88 3.88 41.83
CA CYS A 75 69.05 2.74 41.50
C CYS A 75 67.58 3.01 41.86
N SER A 76 67.30 3.59 43.04
CA SER A 76 65.95 3.92 43.48
C SER A 76 65.30 4.98 42.59
N LYS A 77 66.05 6.01 42.18
CA LYS A 77 65.56 7.03 41.25
C LYS A 77 65.19 6.41 39.89
N ALA A 78 66.11 5.64 39.29
CA ALA A 78 65.84 4.98 38.02
C ALA A 78 64.67 3.98 38.08
N ARG A 79 64.50 3.28 39.21
CA ARG A 79 63.34 2.42 39.46
C ARG A 79 62.05 3.21 39.45
N ASN A 80 62.00 4.35 40.14
CA ASN A 80 60.81 5.19 40.19
C ASN A 80 60.48 5.75 38.80
N ASP A 81 61.47 6.23 38.06
CA ASP A 81 61.30 6.71 36.68
C ASP A 81 60.77 5.59 35.76
N TYR A 82 61.27 4.36 35.92
CA TYR A 82 60.75 3.19 35.20
C TYR A 82 59.29 2.90 35.56
N LEU A 83 58.93 2.87 36.84
CA LEU A 83 57.56 2.57 37.29
C LEU A 83 56.55 3.62 36.80
N ILE A 84 56.93 4.91 36.81
CA ILE A 84 56.09 5.99 36.28
C ILE A 84 55.85 5.80 34.78
N ASN A 85 56.90 5.56 34.00
CA ASN A 85 56.78 5.33 32.56
C ASN A 85 55.98 4.06 32.23
N LEU A 86 56.16 3.00 33.02
CA LEU A 86 55.37 1.77 32.91
C LEU A 86 53.88 2.04 33.13
N SER A 87 53.54 2.82 34.16
CA SER A 87 52.16 3.19 34.44
C SER A 87 51.55 4.05 33.33
N ALA A 88 52.30 5.00 32.79
CA ALA A 88 51.86 5.87 31.70
C ALA A 88 51.64 5.08 30.38
N ALA A 89 52.52 4.13 30.08
CA ALA A 89 52.37 3.25 28.92
C ALA A 89 51.14 2.35 29.02
N ASN A 90 50.94 1.72 30.19
CA ASN A 90 49.76 0.89 30.44
C ASN A 90 48.47 1.72 30.37
N ALA A 91 48.46 2.93 30.92
CA ALA A 91 47.32 3.85 30.81
C ALA A 91 47.02 4.22 29.36
N SER A 92 48.06 4.47 28.54
CA SER A 92 47.92 4.78 27.12
C SER A 92 47.36 3.60 26.32
N MET A 93 47.84 2.37 26.58
CA MET A 93 47.28 1.15 25.98
C MET A 93 45.81 0.97 26.34
N ASN A 94 45.46 1.08 27.63
CA ASN A 94 44.09 0.92 28.09
C ASN A 94 43.17 1.95 27.44
N LYS A 95 43.58 3.23 27.39
CA LYS A 95 42.81 4.28 26.73
C LYS A 95 42.59 3.97 25.25
N TYR A 96 43.64 3.58 24.53
CA TYR A 96 43.54 3.29 23.11
C TYR A 96 42.54 2.15 22.83
N TYR A 97 42.67 1.03 23.54
CA TYR A 97 41.86 -0.16 23.27
C TYR A 97 40.44 -0.07 23.83
N LEU A 98 40.25 0.57 24.99
CA LEU A 98 38.94 0.60 25.66
C LEU A 98 38.10 1.82 25.25
N GLN A 99 38.72 2.89 24.75
CA GLN A 99 38.00 4.14 24.47
C GLN A 99 38.24 4.64 23.04
N ASP A 100 39.50 4.82 22.63
CA ASP A 100 39.80 5.49 21.36
C ASP A 100 39.34 4.66 20.16
N LEU A 101 39.46 3.33 20.19
CA LEU A 101 38.97 2.45 19.13
C LEU A 101 37.45 2.57 18.90
N SER A 102 36.65 2.51 19.97
CA SER A 102 35.19 2.67 19.86
C SER A 102 34.85 4.05 19.30
N THR A 103 35.49 5.09 19.85
CA THR A 103 35.25 6.48 19.43
C THR A 103 35.62 6.69 17.97
N LEU A 104 36.67 6.04 17.45
CA LEU A 104 37.06 6.10 16.04
C LEU A 104 36.02 5.47 15.12
N ILE A 105 35.45 4.33 15.52
CA ILE A 105 34.38 3.66 14.77
C ILE A 105 33.14 4.56 14.76
N ASP A 106 32.73 5.05 15.93
CA ASP A 106 31.59 5.96 16.05
C ASP A 106 31.78 7.21 15.19
N CYS A 107 33.00 7.80 15.19
CA CYS A 107 33.37 8.93 14.33
C CYS A 107 33.28 8.61 12.83
N ALA A 108 33.65 7.39 12.42
CA ALA A 108 33.58 6.96 11.03
C ALA A 108 32.14 6.75 10.55
N ASP A 109 31.26 6.29 11.45
CA ASP A 109 29.87 5.99 11.16
C ASP A 109 28.92 7.20 11.33
N VAL A 110 29.45 8.35 11.78
CA VAL A 110 28.65 9.56 12.03
C VAL A 110 27.79 9.91 10.82
N GLY A 111 26.48 9.89 11.03
CA GLY A 111 25.50 10.36 10.06
C GLY A 111 25.19 9.38 8.92
N TYR A 112 25.85 8.22 8.83
CA TYR A 112 25.56 7.22 7.80
C TYR A 112 24.11 6.72 7.89
N HIS A 113 23.71 6.17 9.04
CA HIS A 113 22.36 5.66 9.25
C HIS A 113 21.29 6.76 9.14
N LEU A 114 21.58 7.96 9.64
CA LEU A 114 20.66 9.09 9.54
C LEU A 114 20.40 9.47 8.07
N SER A 115 21.46 9.56 7.26
CA SER A 115 21.35 9.91 5.85
C SER A 115 20.63 8.82 5.05
N LEU A 116 20.99 7.55 5.28
CA LEU A 116 20.35 6.41 4.64
C LEU A 116 18.87 6.30 5.02
N GLY A 117 18.55 6.45 6.31
CA GLY A 117 17.18 6.43 6.82
C GLY A 117 16.31 7.49 6.15
N ARG A 118 16.81 8.73 6.03
CA ARG A 118 16.08 9.81 5.32
C ARG A 118 15.78 9.47 3.86
N VAL A 119 16.72 8.85 3.15
CA VAL A 119 16.51 8.45 1.76
C VAL A 119 15.47 7.33 1.67
N MET A 120 15.55 6.34 2.55
CA MET A 120 14.59 5.23 2.59
C MET A 120 13.18 5.70 2.97
N ASP A 121 13.04 6.60 3.95
CA ASP A 121 11.75 7.19 4.31
C ASP A 121 11.13 7.98 3.16
N ALA A 122 11.94 8.74 2.42
CA ALA A 122 11.49 9.45 1.24
C ALA A 122 11.03 8.48 0.14
N TYR A 123 11.75 7.38 -0.07
CA TYR A 123 11.38 6.33 -1.00
C TYR A 123 10.05 5.67 -0.62
N LEU A 124 9.92 5.21 0.63
CA LEU A 124 8.70 4.59 1.15
C LEU A 124 7.50 5.54 1.06
N SER A 125 7.68 6.81 1.42
CA SER A 125 6.64 7.84 1.32
C SER A 125 6.15 8.03 -0.11
N ARG A 126 7.06 8.00 -1.09
CA ARG A 126 6.69 8.08 -2.52
C ARG A 126 5.95 6.82 -2.98
N ARG A 127 6.43 5.65 -2.56
CA ARG A 127 5.80 4.37 -2.93
C ARG A 127 4.38 4.25 -2.37
N TRP A 128 4.19 4.68 -1.12
CA TRP A 128 2.89 4.73 -0.47
C TRP A 128 1.93 5.71 -1.17
N ARG A 129 2.40 6.92 -1.52
CA ARG A 129 1.60 7.87 -2.31
C ARG A 129 1.17 7.30 -3.66
N ALA A 130 2.06 6.64 -4.39
CA ALA A 130 1.70 5.99 -5.65
C ALA A 130 0.63 4.92 -5.47
N GLN A 131 0.74 4.09 -4.41
CA GLN A 131 -0.26 3.08 -4.06
C GLN A 131 -1.62 3.70 -3.76
N ASN A 132 -1.66 4.77 -2.95
CA ASN A 132 -2.90 5.45 -2.62
C ASN A 132 -3.53 6.12 -3.84
N ASN A 133 -2.74 6.74 -4.71
CA ASN A 133 -3.23 7.35 -5.94
C ASN A 133 -3.87 6.29 -6.84
N LEU A 134 -3.24 5.12 -6.98
CA LEU A 134 -3.82 4.00 -7.72
C LEU A 134 -5.13 3.53 -7.09
N SER A 135 -5.14 3.29 -5.77
CA SER A 135 -6.35 2.87 -5.06
C SER A 135 -7.49 3.89 -5.21
N THR A 136 -7.17 5.18 -5.15
CA THR A 136 -8.14 6.25 -5.32
C THR A 136 -8.68 6.27 -6.75
N GLY A 137 -7.81 6.13 -7.75
CA GLY A 137 -8.22 6.05 -9.16
C GLY A 137 -9.11 4.84 -9.44
N LEU A 138 -8.81 3.68 -8.84
CA LEU A 138 -9.66 2.49 -8.93
C LEU A 138 -11.03 2.70 -8.27
N GLN A 139 -11.07 3.36 -7.11
CA GLN A 139 -12.34 3.70 -6.44
C GLN A 139 -13.18 4.68 -7.27
N GLN A 140 -12.55 5.66 -7.93
CA GLN A 140 -13.25 6.57 -8.84
C GLN A 140 -13.83 5.84 -10.05
N LEU A 141 -13.05 4.93 -10.65
CA LEU A 141 -13.53 4.10 -11.75
C LEU A 141 -14.68 3.19 -11.32
N GLN A 142 -14.56 2.57 -10.15
CA GLN A 142 -15.63 1.76 -9.57
C GLN A 142 -16.91 2.59 -9.38
N GLY A 143 -16.78 3.81 -8.85
CA GLY A 143 -17.90 4.74 -8.73
C GLY A 143 -18.55 5.08 -10.08
N ALA A 144 -17.76 5.32 -11.13
CA ALA A 144 -18.26 5.58 -12.47
C ALA A 144 -18.98 4.36 -13.08
N VAL A 145 -18.44 3.16 -12.88
CA VAL A 145 -19.06 1.90 -13.33
C VAL A 145 -20.37 1.64 -12.59
N SER A 146 -20.39 1.82 -11.27
CA SER A 146 -21.61 1.68 -10.46
C SER A 146 -22.66 2.76 -10.77
N GLY A 147 -22.24 3.89 -11.36
CA GLY A 147 -23.12 4.97 -11.79
C GLY A 147 -23.70 4.81 -13.21
N LEU A 148 -23.40 3.71 -13.92
CA LEU A 148 -23.99 3.46 -15.24
C LEU A 148 -25.48 3.15 -15.10
N ASP A 149 -26.34 4.04 -15.59
CA ASP A 149 -27.80 3.89 -15.57
C ASP A 149 -28.43 4.27 -16.91
N GLN A 150 -28.76 3.24 -17.70
CA GLN A 150 -29.40 3.41 -19.01
C GLN A 150 -30.76 4.12 -18.93
N ARG A 151 -31.52 3.99 -17.84
CA ARG A 151 -32.83 4.63 -17.71
C ARG A 151 -32.65 6.12 -17.47
N GLN A 152 -31.72 6.49 -16.60
CA GLN A 152 -31.38 7.88 -16.34
C GLN A 152 -30.84 8.57 -17.61
N ASP A 153 -29.99 7.89 -18.38
CA ASP A 153 -29.47 8.41 -19.65
C ASP A 153 -30.60 8.67 -20.66
N ARG A 154 -31.54 7.72 -20.79
CA ARG A 154 -32.73 7.87 -21.65
C ARG A 154 -33.57 9.06 -21.21
N ASP A 155 -33.86 9.19 -19.92
CA ASP A 155 -34.73 10.25 -19.41
C ASP A 155 -34.08 11.63 -19.60
N THR A 156 -32.76 11.71 -19.42
CA THR A 156 -31.96 12.92 -19.72
C THR A 156 -32.04 13.29 -21.20
N LEU A 157 -31.87 12.31 -22.10
CA LEU A 157 -31.98 12.52 -23.55
C LEU A 157 -33.37 13.05 -23.96
N LEU A 158 -34.44 12.47 -23.40
CA LEU A 158 -35.81 12.91 -23.67
C LEU A 158 -36.06 14.34 -23.17
N GLN A 159 -35.50 14.70 -22.02
CA GLN A 159 -35.62 16.02 -21.44
C GLN A 159 -34.85 17.07 -22.25
N ASP A 160 -33.59 16.82 -22.60
CA ASP A 160 -32.73 17.73 -23.38
C ASP A 160 -33.29 17.99 -24.79
N HIS A 161 -34.02 17.02 -25.34
CA HIS A 161 -34.63 17.10 -26.67
C HIS A 161 -36.17 17.13 -26.61
N TYR A 162 -36.74 17.78 -25.60
CA TYR A 162 -38.19 17.84 -25.40
C TYR A 162 -38.96 18.22 -26.67
N ASN A 163 -38.53 19.23 -27.44
CA ASN A 163 -39.26 19.65 -28.65
C ASN A 163 -39.39 18.54 -29.71
N ALA A 164 -38.42 17.62 -29.80
CA ALA A 164 -38.46 16.51 -30.75
C ALA A 164 -39.33 15.34 -30.26
N PHE A 165 -39.35 15.11 -28.93
CA PHE A 165 -40.02 13.96 -28.32
C PHE A 165 -41.35 14.31 -27.62
N SER A 166 -41.71 15.59 -27.54
CA SER A 166 -42.96 16.05 -26.95
C SER A 166 -44.16 15.50 -27.73
N MET A 167 -45.22 15.19 -27.00
CA MET A 167 -46.45 14.68 -27.60
C MET A 167 -47.07 15.76 -28.51
N PRO A 168 -47.29 15.48 -29.81
CA PRO A 168 -48.00 16.40 -30.69
C PRO A 168 -49.43 16.66 -30.20
N PRO A 169 -50.04 17.81 -30.55
CA PRO A 169 -51.42 18.08 -30.22
C PRO A 169 -52.33 17.00 -30.81
N ARG A 170 -53.35 16.61 -30.05
CA ARG A 170 -54.32 15.62 -30.52
C ARG A 170 -55.07 16.16 -31.74
N PHE A 171 -55.33 15.29 -32.70
CA PHE A 171 -56.23 15.62 -33.79
C PHE A 171 -57.62 15.94 -33.23
N SER A 172 -58.15 17.10 -33.61
CA SER A 172 -59.54 17.46 -33.34
C SER A 172 -60.43 17.01 -34.49
N TYR A 173 -61.66 16.61 -34.16
CA TYR A 173 -62.70 16.39 -35.16
C TYR A 173 -63.04 17.72 -35.84
N GLN A 174 -63.10 17.72 -37.17
CA GLN A 174 -63.48 18.88 -37.98
C GLN A 174 -64.84 18.60 -38.62
N PRO A 175 -65.93 19.30 -38.21
CA PRO A 175 -67.24 19.10 -38.81
C PRO A 175 -67.29 19.62 -40.24
N HIS A 176 -67.88 18.84 -41.15
CA HIS A 176 -68.10 19.23 -42.54
C HIS A 176 -69.45 19.95 -42.67
N ASP A 177 -69.51 21.09 -43.38
CA ASP A 177 -70.73 21.86 -43.67
C ASP A 177 -71.68 22.09 -42.47
N GLY A 178 -71.13 22.40 -41.29
CA GLY A 178 -71.94 22.72 -40.11
C GLY A 178 -72.57 21.51 -39.42
N ASP A 179 -71.99 20.31 -39.61
CA ASP A 179 -72.36 19.11 -38.87
C ASP A 179 -72.42 19.36 -37.35
N GLN A 180 -73.61 19.15 -36.76
CA GLN A 180 -73.93 19.48 -35.37
C GLN A 180 -73.41 18.42 -34.38
N VAL A 181 -72.84 17.31 -34.86
CA VAL A 181 -72.25 16.26 -34.00
C VAL A 181 -71.11 16.82 -33.12
N GLY A 182 -70.46 17.91 -33.53
CA GLY A 182 -69.42 18.59 -32.74
C GLY A 182 -69.88 19.23 -31.42
N LEU A 183 -71.17 19.57 -31.26
CA LEU A 183 -71.73 20.13 -30.02
C LEU A 183 -71.99 19.07 -28.93
N CYS A 184 -72.14 17.81 -29.33
CA CYS A 184 -72.32 16.65 -28.45
C CYS A 184 -71.03 15.82 -28.38
N GLY A 185 -69.91 16.48 -28.08
CA GLY A 185 -68.65 15.83 -27.68
C GLY A 185 -68.20 14.60 -28.48
N CYS A 186 -68.14 14.63 -29.82
CA CYS A 186 -67.63 13.51 -30.64
C CYS A 186 -68.13 12.11 -30.22
N LEU A 187 -69.36 12.01 -29.72
CA LEU A 187 -69.93 10.74 -29.28
C LEU A 187 -70.33 9.94 -30.52
N VAL A 188 -69.94 8.67 -30.55
CA VAL A 188 -70.37 7.73 -31.59
C VAL A 188 -71.88 7.51 -31.39
N SER A 189 -72.70 7.98 -32.33
CA SER A 189 -74.15 7.69 -32.32
C SER A 189 -74.40 6.28 -32.84
N ALA A 190 -75.07 5.46 -32.03
CA ALA A 190 -75.35 4.06 -32.32
C ALA A 190 -76.87 3.81 -32.26
N GLU A 191 -77.60 4.33 -33.24
CA GLU A 191 -79.04 4.15 -33.38
C GLU A 191 -79.38 2.89 -34.21
N CYS A 192 -80.37 2.11 -33.74
CA CYS A 192 -81.00 0.97 -34.42
C CYS A 192 -79.99 -0.04 -35.04
N GLU A 193 -80.06 -0.28 -36.36
CA GLU A 193 -79.29 -1.31 -37.08
C GLU A 193 -77.77 -1.12 -36.99
N MET A 194 -77.29 0.13 -36.80
CA MET A 194 -75.87 0.45 -36.63
C MET A 194 -75.29 -0.13 -35.32
N ARG A 195 -76.11 -0.34 -34.29
CA ARG A 195 -75.66 -0.89 -33.01
C ARG A 195 -75.12 -2.32 -33.18
N CYS A 196 -75.83 -3.17 -33.92
CA CYS A 196 -75.43 -4.56 -34.17
C CYS A 196 -74.12 -4.63 -34.98
N GLU A 197 -73.95 -3.74 -35.96
CA GLU A 197 -72.72 -3.66 -36.76
C GLU A 197 -71.52 -3.15 -35.93
N LEU A 198 -71.70 -2.09 -35.14
CA LEU A 198 -70.67 -1.55 -34.25
C LEU A 198 -70.26 -2.57 -33.17
N GLU A 199 -71.20 -3.34 -32.64
CA GLU A 199 -70.91 -4.39 -31.65
C GLU A 199 -70.11 -5.55 -32.27
N THR A 200 -70.44 -5.93 -33.51
CA THR A 200 -69.68 -6.95 -34.26
C THR A 200 -68.27 -6.47 -34.56
N ARG A 201 -68.12 -5.21 -34.99
CA ARG A 201 -66.81 -4.56 -35.19
C ARG A 201 -66.01 -4.51 -33.90
N PHE A 202 -66.65 -4.19 -32.77
CA PHE A 202 -66.01 -4.15 -31.46
C PHE A 202 -65.48 -5.52 -31.06
N LYS A 203 -66.31 -6.57 -31.15
CA LYS A 203 -65.89 -7.96 -30.86
C LYS A 203 -64.72 -8.39 -31.75
N GLN A 204 -64.77 -8.04 -33.04
CA GLN A 204 -63.68 -8.33 -33.97
C GLN A 204 -62.37 -7.61 -33.58
N ILE A 205 -62.46 -6.33 -33.19
CA ILE A 205 -61.31 -5.55 -32.70
C ILE A 205 -60.77 -6.14 -31.40
N GLN A 206 -61.64 -6.52 -30.47
CA GLN A 206 -61.26 -7.07 -29.17
C GLN A 206 -60.53 -8.42 -29.32
N THR A 207 -61.03 -9.31 -30.18
CA THR A 207 -60.35 -10.58 -30.49
C THR A 207 -58.97 -10.34 -31.11
N ARG A 208 -58.87 -9.39 -32.05
CA ARG A 208 -57.59 -9.02 -32.66
C ARG A 208 -56.60 -8.39 -31.67
N LEU A 209 -57.10 -7.73 -30.62
CA LEU A 209 -56.26 -7.15 -29.57
C LEU A 209 -55.71 -8.24 -28.64
N LYS A 210 -56.57 -9.17 -28.20
CA LYS A 210 -56.16 -10.31 -27.35
C LYS A 210 -55.08 -11.16 -28.02
N ALA A 211 -55.29 -11.54 -29.28
CA ALA A 211 -54.32 -12.33 -30.05
C ALA A 211 -52.96 -11.65 -30.19
N VAL A 212 -52.90 -10.31 -30.20
CA VAL A 212 -51.64 -9.56 -30.32
C VAL A 212 -50.96 -9.38 -28.97
N THR A 213 -51.69 -9.51 -27.86
CA THR A 213 -51.17 -9.32 -26.49
C THR A 213 -50.54 -10.60 -25.93
N GLU A 214 -51.07 -11.77 -26.29
CA GLU A 214 -50.58 -13.09 -25.81
C GLU A 214 -49.22 -13.49 -26.42
N ASP A 215 -48.84 -12.93 -27.58
CA ASP A 215 -47.60 -13.29 -28.31
C ASP A 215 -46.33 -12.54 -27.83
N THR A 216 -46.35 -11.91 -26.66
CA THR A 216 -45.27 -11.01 -26.18
C THR A 216 -44.62 -11.52 -24.88
N GLU A 217 -43.94 -12.66 -24.93
CA GLU A 217 -43.03 -13.11 -23.85
C GLU A 217 -41.57 -12.90 -24.28
N GLU A 218 -40.92 -11.89 -23.72
CA GLU A 218 -39.58 -11.43 -24.13
C GLU A 218 -38.67 -11.29 -22.90
N SER A 219 -37.97 -12.36 -22.52
CA SER A 219 -37.02 -12.36 -21.39
C SER A 219 -35.62 -12.89 -21.73
N SER A 220 -35.38 -13.44 -22.94
CA SER A 220 -34.16 -14.23 -23.21
C SER A 220 -32.89 -13.44 -23.53
N LEU A 221 -32.97 -12.14 -23.89
CA LEU A 221 -31.80 -11.36 -24.33
C LEU A 221 -30.96 -10.79 -23.19
N LEU A 222 -31.60 -10.29 -22.13
CA LEU A 222 -30.91 -9.70 -20.98
C LEU A 222 -30.06 -10.73 -20.23
N GLU A 223 -30.52 -11.98 -20.18
CA GLU A 223 -29.86 -13.07 -19.47
C GLU A 223 -28.54 -13.50 -20.14
N ILE A 224 -28.43 -13.33 -21.47
CA ILE A 224 -27.22 -13.71 -22.23
C ILE A 224 -26.16 -12.60 -22.22
N ILE A 225 -26.59 -11.34 -22.10
CA ILE A 225 -25.69 -10.18 -22.05
C ILE A 225 -25.07 -10.01 -20.65
N GLY A 226 -25.77 -10.43 -19.59
CA GLY A 226 -25.32 -10.33 -18.20
C GLY A 226 -24.41 -11.47 -17.70
N ASP A 227 -24.01 -12.41 -18.57
CA ASP A 227 -23.09 -13.49 -18.18
C ASP A 227 -21.71 -12.90 -17.85
N ASP A 228 -21.28 -13.03 -16.59
CA ASP A 228 -20.05 -12.45 -16.05
C ASP A 228 -18.83 -13.27 -16.51
N ASP A 229 -18.47 -13.07 -17.77
CA ASP A 229 -17.38 -13.77 -18.47
C ASP A 229 -16.02 -13.08 -18.34
N LEU A 230 -15.95 -11.96 -17.61
CA LEU A 230 -14.77 -11.11 -17.53
C LEU A 230 -13.90 -11.37 -16.29
N GLU A 231 -14.34 -12.22 -15.37
CA GLU A 231 -13.51 -12.68 -14.25
C GLU A 231 -12.36 -13.57 -14.76
N PRO A 232 -11.09 -13.10 -14.71
CA PRO A 232 -9.97 -13.98 -14.93
C PRO A 232 -9.88 -14.93 -13.73
N ASN A 233 -10.41 -16.13 -13.91
CA ASN A 233 -10.24 -17.32 -13.07
C ASN A 233 -8.98 -17.20 -12.18
N SER A 234 -9.20 -16.83 -10.91
CA SER A 234 -8.30 -16.90 -9.75
C SER A 234 -6.82 -17.21 -10.07
N GLY A 235 -6.08 -16.22 -10.56
CA GLY A 235 -4.63 -16.29 -10.77
C GLY A 235 -3.79 -16.16 -9.48
N SER A 236 -4.35 -16.58 -8.34
CA SER A 236 -3.68 -16.48 -7.03
C SER A 236 -3.97 -17.68 -6.13
N SER A 237 -3.91 -18.89 -6.69
CA SER A 237 -3.71 -20.11 -5.90
C SER A 237 -2.55 -20.89 -6.50
N SER A 238 -1.36 -20.64 -5.96
CA SER A 238 -0.28 -21.61 -6.00
C SER A 238 -0.76 -22.91 -5.34
N SER A 239 -0.64 -24.02 -6.08
CA SER A 239 -0.56 -25.40 -5.57
C SER A 239 -1.86 -26.06 -5.07
N GLN A 240 -2.52 -26.87 -5.91
CA GLN A 240 -2.66 -28.33 -5.71
C GLN A 240 -3.61 -28.97 -6.74
N ASP A 241 -3.04 -29.93 -7.47
CA ASP A 241 -3.54 -31.23 -7.88
C ASP A 241 -5.06 -31.55 -7.92
N GLY A 242 -5.47 -32.10 -9.07
CA GLY A 242 -6.41 -33.20 -9.21
C GLY A 242 -7.86 -33.04 -8.70
N SER A 243 -8.80 -32.75 -9.61
CA SER A 243 -10.01 -33.58 -9.74
C SER A 243 -10.75 -33.27 -11.03
N THR A 244 -10.86 -34.31 -11.87
CA THR A 244 -11.72 -34.38 -13.04
C THR A 244 -13.15 -34.50 -12.57
N GLU A 245 -14.04 -33.55 -12.91
CA GLU A 245 -15.47 -33.83 -13.14
C GLU A 245 -16.20 -32.61 -13.74
N ASN A 246 -16.90 -32.87 -14.86
CA ASN A 246 -17.91 -32.04 -15.52
C ASN A 246 -17.47 -30.75 -16.24
N LEU A 247 -16.66 -30.92 -17.31
CA LEU A 247 -16.58 -29.94 -18.38
C LEU A 247 -17.87 -29.97 -19.22
N THR A 248 -18.90 -29.24 -18.79
CA THR A 248 -19.81 -28.66 -19.80
C THR A 248 -18.94 -27.72 -20.63
N VAL A 249 -18.66 -28.11 -21.88
CA VAL A 249 -17.81 -27.34 -22.79
C VAL A 249 -18.49 -25.98 -22.98
N LYS A 250 -18.04 -24.96 -22.25
CA LYS A 250 -18.46 -23.57 -22.48
C LYS A 250 -18.25 -23.30 -23.98
N PRO A 251 -19.30 -22.95 -24.74
CA PRO A 251 -19.18 -22.74 -26.17
C PRO A 251 -18.10 -21.68 -26.46
N SER A 252 -17.33 -21.87 -27.54
CA SER A 252 -16.23 -20.96 -27.87
C SER A 252 -16.73 -19.51 -27.96
N VAL A 253 -15.86 -18.55 -27.63
CA VAL A 253 -16.18 -17.11 -27.69
C VAL A 253 -16.78 -16.72 -29.05
N ALA A 254 -16.26 -17.30 -30.15
CA ALA A 254 -16.80 -17.10 -31.49
C ALA A 254 -18.23 -17.65 -31.65
N ARG A 255 -18.52 -18.85 -31.14
CA ARG A 255 -19.85 -19.47 -31.20
C ARG A 255 -20.87 -18.72 -30.34
N ARG A 256 -20.46 -18.18 -29.19
CA ARG A 256 -21.32 -17.34 -28.34
C ARG A 256 -21.64 -16.00 -28.98
N ARG A 257 -20.66 -15.34 -29.61
CA ARG A 257 -20.90 -14.10 -30.38
C ARG A 257 -21.85 -14.33 -31.57
N ALA A 258 -21.68 -15.42 -32.30
CA ALA A 258 -22.61 -15.78 -33.38
C ALA A 258 -24.03 -16.01 -32.85
N ASN A 259 -24.17 -16.71 -31.72
CA ASN A 259 -25.47 -16.92 -31.07
C ASN A 259 -26.09 -15.59 -30.60
N LEU A 260 -25.33 -14.71 -29.94
CA LEU A 260 -25.80 -13.36 -29.58
C LEU A 260 -26.30 -12.57 -30.79
N GLN A 261 -25.55 -12.59 -31.89
CA GLN A 261 -25.94 -11.90 -33.12
C GLN A 261 -27.22 -12.48 -33.74
N GLU A 262 -27.43 -13.80 -33.67
CA GLU A 262 -28.68 -14.44 -34.09
C GLU A 262 -29.87 -14.03 -33.21
N ILE A 263 -29.68 -13.96 -31.89
CA ILE A 263 -30.74 -13.57 -30.96
C ILE A 263 -31.04 -12.06 -31.08
N GLU A 264 -30.03 -11.21 -31.27
CA GLU A 264 -30.22 -9.79 -31.61
C GLU A 264 -31.02 -9.64 -32.92
N ASN A 265 -30.67 -10.39 -33.96
CA ASN A 265 -31.41 -10.37 -35.22
C ASN A 265 -32.87 -10.80 -35.04
N LEU A 266 -33.13 -11.83 -34.23
CA LEU A 266 -34.49 -12.25 -33.89
C LEU A 266 -35.25 -11.15 -33.15
N TYR A 267 -34.61 -10.47 -32.20
CA TYR A 267 -35.21 -9.34 -31.48
C TYR A 267 -35.63 -8.20 -32.41
N PHE A 268 -34.75 -7.80 -33.33
CA PHE A 268 -35.02 -6.72 -34.28
C PHE A 268 -36.09 -7.09 -35.32
N THR A 269 -36.12 -8.35 -35.76
CA THR A 269 -37.01 -8.77 -36.85
C THR A 269 -38.37 -9.26 -36.39
N VAL A 270 -38.46 -9.82 -35.18
CA VAL A 270 -39.68 -10.46 -34.67
C VAL A 270 -40.26 -9.68 -33.50
N SER A 271 -39.46 -9.33 -32.51
CA SER A 271 -39.92 -8.86 -31.20
C SER A 271 -40.25 -7.36 -31.16
N LEU A 272 -39.32 -6.52 -31.64
CA LEU A 272 -39.48 -5.06 -31.68
C LEU A 272 -40.70 -4.59 -32.48
N PRO A 273 -40.98 -5.12 -33.69
CA PRO A 273 -42.19 -4.79 -34.44
C PRO A 273 -43.47 -5.16 -33.68
N LYS A 274 -43.48 -6.29 -32.97
CA LYS A 274 -44.65 -6.76 -32.20
C LYS A 274 -44.95 -5.85 -31.02
N ILE A 275 -43.93 -5.48 -30.23
CA ILE A 275 -44.08 -4.57 -29.08
C ILE A 275 -44.61 -3.20 -29.54
N SER A 276 -44.10 -2.68 -30.64
CA SER A 276 -44.58 -1.43 -31.26
C SER A 276 -46.07 -1.53 -31.66
N MET A 277 -46.48 -2.64 -32.27
CA MET A 277 -47.87 -2.88 -32.66
C MET A 277 -48.83 -3.02 -31.47
N VAL A 278 -48.40 -3.62 -30.36
CA VAL A 278 -49.20 -3.74 -29.12
C VAL A 278 -49.43 -2.35 -28.51
N LEU A 279 -48.36 -1.56 -28.32
CA LEU A 279 -48.44 -0.23 -27.71
C LEU A 279 -49.32 0.75 -28.51
N MET A 280 -49.21 0.73 -29.85
CA MET A 280 -50.08 1.53 -30.73
C MET A 280 -51.56 1.14 -30.58
N LYS A 281 -51.88 -0.15 -30.47
CA LYS A 281 -53.26 -0.64 -30.38
C LYS A 281 -53.88 -0.44 -28.99
N CYS A 282 -53.11 -0.61 -27.92
CA CYS A 282 -53.57 -0.35 -26.55
C CYS A 282 -53.86 1.15 -26.32
N SER A 283 -53.02 2.04 -26.86
CA SER A 283 -53.26 3.50 -26.80
C SER A 283 -54.54 3.90 -27.55
N TRP A 284 -54.82 3.26 -28.68
CA TRP A 284 -56.07 3.45 -29.43
C TRP A 284 -57.31 2.99 -28.63
N TRP A 285 -57.19 1.92 -27.86
CA TRP A 285 -58.28 1.37 -27.04
C TRP A 285 -58.61 2.28 -25.83
N ILE A 286 -57.59 2.75 -25.10
CA ILE A 286 -57.75 3.65 -23.94
C ILE A 286 -58.32 5.01 -24.37
N CYS A 287 -57.81 5.61 -25.45
CA CYS A 287 -58.22 6.96 -25.85
C CYS A 287 -59.63 7.07 -26.44
N ARG A 288 -60.26 5.97 -26.91
CA ARG A 288 -61.48 6.08 -27.73
C ARG A 288 -62.70 5.33 -27.19
N PHE A 289 -62.52 4.36 -26.29
CA PHE A 289 -63.64 3.57 -25.76
C PHE A 289 -63.79 3.55 -24.24
N GLY A 290 -62.75 3.90 -23.45
CA GLY A 290 -62.88 4.07 -22.00
C GLY A 290 -63.94 5.11 -21.59
N PHE A 291 -64.24 6.05 -22.50
CA PHE A 291 -65.27 7.08 -22.30
C PHE A 291 -66.71 6.59 -22.54
N TRP A 292 -66.91 5.44 -23.21
CA TRP A 292 -68.26 4.97 -23.55
C TRP A 292 -68.94 4.15 -22.44
N PHE A 293 -68.16 3.55 -21.52
CA PHE A 293 -68.69 2.76 -20.39
C PHE A 293 -68.59 3.46 -19.03
N GLY A 294 -68.02 4.67 -18.96
CA GLY A 294 -67.78 5.37 -17.70
C GLY A 294 -68.97 6.18 -17.14
N CYS A 295 -70.13 6.18 -17.80
CA CYS A 295 -71.27 7.02 -17.37
C CYS A 295 -72.52 6.23 -16.98
N GLU A 296 -72.40 4.95 -16.67
CA GLU A 296 -73.51 4.15 -16.15
C GLU A 296 -73.04 3.18 -15.06
N SER A 297 -72.66 3.72 -13.90
CA SER A 297 -72.90 3.11 -12.59
C SER A 297 -72.63 4.11 -11.47
N HIS A 298 -73.44 4.01 -10.42
CA HIS A 298 -73.62 4.94 -9.31
C HIS A 298 -72.34 5.44 -8.64
N GLY A 299 -72.46 6.65 -8.10
CA GLY A 299 -71.40 7.34 -7.39
C GLY A 299 -70.81 6.54 -6.23
N ASP A 300 -69.50 6.65 -6.14
CA ASP A 300 -68.77 6.67 -4.88
C ASP A 300 -67.56 7.57 -5.07
N ASP A 301 -67.56 8.69 -4.34
CA ASP A 301 -66.41 9.57 -4.15
C ASP A 301 -65.24 8.77 -3.58
N LYS A 302 -64.20 8.49 -4.38
CA LYS A 302 -62.85 8.24 -3.87
C LYS A 302 -61.78 8.93 -4.70
N LYS A 303 -61.27 10.01 -4.10
CA LYS A 303 -59.98 10.66 -4.36
C LYS A 303 -58.86 9.65 -4.60
N TYR A 304 -58.28 9.68 -5.78
CA TYR A 304 -56.87 9.44 -6.06
C TYR A 304 -56.54 10.43 -7.19
N GLY A 305 -55.82 11.53 -6.97
CA GLY A 305 -54.46 11.53 -6.46
C GLY A 305 -53.53 11.53 -7.67
N GLU A 306 -53.25 12.73 -8.18
CA GLU A 306 -52.22 13.00 -9.19
C GLU A 306 -50.90 12.36 -8.77
N SER A 307 -50.31 11.52 -9.63
CA SER A 307 -48.86 11.32 -9.70
C SER A 307 -48.51 10.51 -10.95
N TRP A 308 -47.51 11.02 -11.68
CA TRP A 308 -46.84 10.52 -12.89
C TRP A 308 -47.48 10.88 -14.23
#